data_AF-A0A3C0J6A7-F1
#
_entry.id   AF-A0A3C0J6A7-F1
#
_cell.length_a   1.000
_cell.length_b   1.000
_cell.length_c   1.000
_cell.angle_alpha   90.00
_cell.angle_beta   90.00
_cell.angle_gamma   90.00
#
_symmetry.space_group_name_H-M   'P 1'
#
loop_
_entity.id
_entity.type
_entity.pdbx_description
1 polymer ?
#
loop_
_entity_poly.entity_id
_entity_poly.type
_entity_poly.pdbx_seq_one_letter_code
_entity_poly.pdbx_strand_id
1 'polypeptide(L)'
;MKKIAKRVITAVLAMAMVIGMMAMTAFAADDTYSVIGTINGNWDTDTELVKQADGTYSVDIKDVKAGSYQFKVRVNKAWDTSYNTDGVAVGEDSNVKVDVAKDGSTVTVTFDGEKVAYAVKEASAGAPAAGDSSVMVYIVAAVAALSAVVAVVAKRRSVEA
;
A
#
# COMPACT_ATOMS: atom_id res chain seq x y z
N MET A 1 -37.52 60.76 -1.04
CA MET A 1 -37.10 59.90 -2.16
C MET A 1 -35.58 59.85 -2.39
N LYS A 2 -34.82 60.96 -2.26
CA LYS A 2 -33.35 61.01 -2.50
C LYS A 2 -32.47 60.11 -1.59
N LYS A 3 -32.92 59.76 -0.39
CA LYS A 3 -32.16 58.94 0.58
C LYS A 3 -32.16 57.43 0.27
N ILE A 4 -33.15 56.95 -0.49
CA ILE A 4 -33.30 55.51 -0.80
C ILE A 4 -32.38 55.14 -1.98
N ALA A 5 -32.31 55.98 -3.03
CA ALA A 5 -31.43 55.76 -4.18
C ALA A 5 -29.93 55.70 -3.80
N LYS A 6 -29.48 56.50 -2.82
CA LYS A 6 -28.07 56.52 -2.38
C LYS A 6 -27.66 55.28 -1.59
N ARG A 7 -28.59 54.62 -0.89
CA ARG A 7 -28.34 53.39 -0.12
C ARG A 7 -28.27 52.14 -1.00
N VAL A 8 -29.05 52.12 -2.09
CA VAL A 8 -29.05 51.01 -3.05
C VAL A 8 -27.75 50.98 -3.87
N ILE A 9 -27.21 52.14 -4.26
CA ILE A 9 -25.96 52.22 -5.05
C ILE A 9 -24.73 51.80 -4.24
N THR A 10 -24.63 52.17 -2.95
CA THR A 10 -23.50 51.74 -2.09
C THR A 10 -23.53 50.24 -1.79
N ALA A 11 -24.72 49.63 -1.67
CA ALA A 11 -24.85 48.19 -1.48
C ALA A 11 -24.43 47.38 -2.72
N VAL A 12 -24.76 47.85 -3.92
CA VAL A 12 -24.39 47.17 -5.18
C VAL A 12 -22.88 47.25 -5.45
N LEU A 13 -22.22 48.37 -5.12
CA LEU A 13 -20.77 48.53 -5.29
C LEU A 13 -19.95 47.69 -4.29
N ALA A 14 -20.42 47.48 -3.07
CA ALA A 14 -19.77 46.59 -2.11
C ALA A 14 -19.94 45.10 -2.48
N MET A 15 -21.10 44.72 -3.03
CA MET A 15 -21.35 43.33 -3.45
C MET A 15 -20.51 42.93 -4.67
N ALA A 16 -20.25 43.86 -5.60
CA ALA A 16 -19.41 43.60 -6.77
C ALA A 16 -17.91 43.42 -6.43
N MET A 17 -17.42 44.09 -5.38
CA MET A 17 -16.02 43.95 -4.93
C MET A 17 -15.74 42.63 -4.20
N VAL A 18 -16.74 42.06 -3.51
CA VAL A 18 -16.60 40.74 -2.83
C VAL A 18 -16.59 39.59 -3.84
N ILE A 19 -17.31 39.74 -4.96
CA ILE A 19 -17.32 38.73 -6.03
C ILE A 19 -16.00 38.75 -6.83
N GLY A 20 -15.37 39.92 -6.99
CA GLY A 20 -14.09 40.06 -7.70
C GLY A 20 -12.87 39.48 -6.98
N MET A 21 -12.91 39.31 -5.66
CA MET A 21 -11.79 38.79 -4.86
C MET A 21 -11.79 37.26 -4.69
N MET A 22 -12.86 36.57 -5.09
CA MET A 22 -12.99 35.11 -4.99
C MET A 22 -12.57 34.35 -6.24
N ALA A 23 -12.27 35.04 -7.35
CA ALA A 23 -11.65 34.44 -8.53
C ALA A 23 -10.12 34.39 -8.40
N MET A 24 -9.62 33.97 -7.23
CA MET A 24 -8.34 33.30 -7.22
C MET A 24 -8.62 31.96 -7.90
N THR A 25 -8.32 31.86 -9.20
CA THR A 25 -8.22 30.58 -9.87
C THR A 25 -7.16 29.79 -9.10
N ALA A 26 -7.61 29.00 -8.13
CA ALA A 26 -6.80 27.94 -7.57
C ALA A 26 -6.46 27.08 -8.78
N PHE A 27 -5.20 27.09 -9.18
CA PHE A 27 -4.66 25.95 -9.90
C PHE A 27 -4.99 24.77 -8.99
N ALA A 28 -5.99 23.97 -9.35
CA ALA A 28 -6.27 22.74 -8.64
C ALA A 28 -4.95 21.99 -8.65
N ALA A 29 -4.35 21.81 -7.48
CA ALA A 29 -3.21 20.93 -7.35
C ALA A 29 -3.63 19.59 -7.95
N ASP A 30 -2.75 18.95 -8.72
CA ASP A 30 -3.02 17.60 -9.18
C ASP A 30 -3.41 16.74 -7.98
N ASP A 31 -4.50 15.99 -8.10
CA ASP A 31 -4.96 15.08 -7.05
C ASP A 31 -3.83 14.12 -6.69
N THR A 32 -3.53 14.00 -5.40
CA THR A 32 -2.59 13.01 -4.90
C THR A 32 -3.34 11.75 -4.47
N TYR A 33 -2.70 10.61 -4.64
CA TYR A 33 -3.27 9.32 -4.24
C TYR A 33 -2.37 8.68 -3.21
N SER A 34 -2.96 8.19 -2.12
CA SER A 34 -2.23 7.50 -1.06
C SER A 34 -2.87 6.17 -0.68
N VAL A 35 -2.06 5.18 -0.35
CA VAL A 35 -2.47 3.93 0.27
C VAL A 35 -2.56 4.13 1.77
N ILE A 36 -3.66 3.69 2.38
CA ILE A 36 -3.83 3.65 3.84
C ILE A 36 -4.47 2.32 4.27
N GLY A 37 -4.04 1.80 5.42
CA GLY A 37 -4.60 0.62 6.04
C GLY A 37 -3.58 -0.22 6.79
N THR A 38 -4.00 -1.38 7.30
CA THR A 38 -3.13 -2.24 8.13
C THR A 38 -1.88 -2.73 7.40
N ILE A 39 -1.84 -2.65 6.06
CA ILE A 39 -0.62 -2.90 5.27
C ILE A 39 0.52 -1.91 5.60
N ASN A 40 0.18 -0.70 6.07
CA ASN A 40 1.11 0.30 6.61
C ASN A 40 1.28 0.18 8.14
N GLY A 41 0.74 -0.88 8.75
CA GLY A 41 0.74 -1.10 10.20
C GLY A 41 -0.40 -0.43 10.96
N ASN A 42 -1.07 0.60 10.41
CA ASN A 42 -2.19 1.30 11.05
C ASN A 42 -3.11 2.00 10.02
N TRP A 43 -4.22 2.56 10.50
CA TRP A 43 -5.18 3.35 9.68
C TRP A 43 -4.96 4.87 9.78
N ASP A 44 -3.76 5.30 10.16
CA ASP A 44 -3.40 6.69 10.41
C ASP A 44 -2.25 7.19 9.52
N THR A 45 -1.55 6.26 8.86
CA THR A 45 -0.34 6.54 8.07
C THR A 45 -0.60 6.28 6.60
N ASP A 46 -0.41 7.32 5.79
CA ASP A 46 -0.44 7.25 4.34
C ASP A 46 0.91 6.88 3.74
N THR A 47 0.85 6.06 2.71
CA THR A 47 1.96 5.82 1.80
C THR A 47 1.57 6.39 0.43
N GLU A 48 2.26 7.44 -0.02
CA GLU A 48 1.98 8.10 -1.30
C GLU A 48 2.22 7.15 -2.49
N LEU A 49 1.33 7.17 -3.47
CA LEU A 49 1.57 6.53 -4.75
C LEU A 49 2.36 7.48 -5.66
N VAL A 50 3.28 6.91 -6.43
CA VAL A 50 4.09 7.64 -7.40
C VAL A 50 3.46 7.51 -8.78
N LYS A 51 3.23 8.65 -9.44
CA LYS A 51 2.75 8.69 -10.82
C LYS A 51 3.78 8.07 -11.78
N GLN A 52 3.32 7.13 -12.59
CA GLN A 52 4.09 6.41 -13.59
C GLN A 52 3.96 7.07 -14.96
N ALA A 53 4.84 6.68 -15.90
CA ALA A 53 4.86 7.23 -17.26
C ALA A 53 3.60 6.87 -18.09
N ASP A 54 2.91 5.78 -17.74
CA ASP A 54 1.67 5.33 -18.38
C ASP A 54 0.40 6.01 -17.83
N GLY A 55 0.55 6.89 -16.83
CA GLY A 55 -0.55 7.61 -16.19
C GLY A 55 -1.14 6.89 -14.97
N THR A 56 -0.69 5.67 -14.66
CA THR A 56 -1.06 4.99 -13.41
C THR A 56 -0.27 5.54 -12.22
N TYR A 57 -0.71 5.22 -11.02
CA TYR A 57 -0.03 5.53 -9.77
C TYR A 57 0.37 4.22 -9.10
N SER A 58 1.60 4.12 -8.58
CA SER A 58 2.08 2.87 -7.97
C SER A 58 3.00 3.08 -6.79
N VAL A 59 2.99 2.13 -5.85
CA VAL A 59 3.94 2.06 -4.74
C VAL A 59 4.25 0.60 -4.37
N ASP A 60 5.51 0.36 -4.01
CA ASP A 60 5.99 -0.91 -3.48
C ASP A 60 6.12 -0.84 -1.96
N ILE A 61 5.32 -1.65 -1.26
CA ILE A 61 5.43 -1.85 0.18
C ILE A 61 6.32 -3.07 0.39
N LYS A 62 7.54 -2.86 0.89
CA LYS A 62 8.58 -3.89 1.05
C LYS A 62 8.57 -4.46 2.46
N ASP A 63 9.24 -5.60 2.62
CA ASP A 63 9.46 -6.27 3.90
C ASP A 63 8.16 -6.57 4.67
N VAL A 64 7.08 -6.84 3.93
CA VAL A 64 5.77 -7.16 4.51
C VAL A 64 5.85 -8.54 5.16
N LYS A 65 5.36 -8.63 6.39
CA LYS A 65 5.29 -9.89 7.16
C LYS A 65 4.18 -10.78 6.62
N ALA A 66 4.25 -12.08 6.89
CA ALA A 66 3.15 -12.98 6.60
C ALA A 66 1.92 -12.60 7.45
N GLY A 67 0.76 -12.52 6.82
CA GLY A 67 -0.48 -12.12 7.48
C GLY A 67 -1.54 -11.63 6.51
N SER A 68 -2.71 -11.32 7.07
CA SER A 68 -3.83 -10.73 6.34
C SER A 68 -3.89 -9.23 6.62
N TYR A 69 -3.87 -8.45 5.55
CA TYR A 69 -3.85 -7.00 5.57
C TYR A 69 -5.06 -6.43 4.85
N GLN A 70 -5.39 -5.20 5.20
CA GLN A 70 -6.45 -4.43 4.59
C GLN A 70 -5.93 -3.06 4.21
N PHE A 71 -6.36 -2.55 3.06
CA PHE A 71 -6.02 -1.21 2.64
C PHE A 71 -7.06 -0.60 1.71
N LYS A 72 -6.92 0.71 1.49
CA LYS A 72 -7.65 1.50 0.49
C LYS A 72 -6.71 2.51 -0.14
N VAL A 73 -7.07 2.98 -1.33
CA VAL A 73 -6.46 4.18 -1.93
C VAL A 73 -7.38 5.37 -1.68
N ARG A 74 -6.86 6.50 -1.25
CA ARG A 74 -7.66 7.72 -1.01
C ARG A 74 -7.07 8.94 -1.70
N VAL A 75 -7.93 9.88 -2.05
CA VAL A 75 -7.56 11.11 -2.77
C VAL A 75 -7.21 12.20 -1.77
N ASN A 76 -6.09 12.90 -1.98
CA ASN A 76 -5.64 14.04 -1.17
C ASN A 76 -5.61 13.76 0.35
N LYS A 77 -5.37 12.50 0.75
CA LYS A 77 -5.44 12.03 2.15
C LYS A 77 -6.80 12.28 2.83
N ALA A 78 -7.85 12.47 2.05
CA ALA A 78 -9.20 12.70 2.51
C ALA A 78 -10.06 11.45 2.30
N TRP A 79 -11.11 11.30 3.11
CA TRP A 79 -12.05 10.18 2.99
C TRP A 79 -13.24 10.46 2.08
N ASP A 80 -13.29 11.66 1.49
CA ASP A 80 -14.35 12.08 0.54
C ASP A 80 -14.41 11.13 -0.66
N THR A 81 -13.26 10.62 -1.10
CA THR A 81 -13.17 9.63 -2.17
C THR A 81 -12.09 8.61 -1.84
N SER A 82 -12.48 7.34 -1.81
CA SER A 82 -11.55 6.22 -1.68
C SER A 82 -11.91 5.10 -2.64
N TYR A 83 -10.93 4.28 -2.98
CA TYR A 83 -10.99 3.27 -4.01
C TYR A 83 -10.52 1.91 -3.49
N ASN A 84 -11.09 0.86 -4.06
CA ASN A 84 -10.71 -0.53 -3.90
C ASN A 84 -10.61 -1.22 -5.28
N THR A 85 -10.59 -2.55 -5.30
CA THR A 85 -10.50 -3.36 -6.53
C THR A 85 -11.71 -3.25 -7.46
N ASP A 86 -12.88 -2.90 -6.92
CA ASP A 86 -14.13 -2.76 -7.66
C ASP A 86 -14.37 -1.31 -8.12
N GLY A 87 -13.60 -0.36 -7.58
CA GLY A 87 -13.60 1.05 -7.95
C GLY A 87 -13.87 1.96 -6.76
N VAL A 88 -14.74 2.96 -6.93
CA VAL A 88 -15.11 3.88 -5.84
C VAL A 88 -15.75 3.09 -4.70
N ALA A 89 -15.17 3.23 -3.53
CA ALA A 89 -15.46 2.41 -2.36
C ALA A 89 -15.53 3.31 -1.12
N VAL A 90 -16.57 4.14 -1.03
CA VAL A 90 -16.79 5.00 0.15
C VAL A 90 -17.44 4.18 1.28
N GLY A 91 -16.83 4.15 2.46
CA GLY A 91 -17.32 3.40 3.63
C GLY A 91 -16.32 2.43 4.26
N GLU A 92 -16.59 1.99 5.49
CA GLU A 92 -15.65 1.21 6.32
C GLU A 92 -15.50 -0.25 5.87
N ASP A 93 -16.53 -0.83 5.23
CA ASP A 93 -16.58 -2.26 4.90
C ASP A 93 -16.05 -2.62 3.50
N SER A 94 -15.52 -1.65 2.76
CA SER A 94 -15.13 -1.83 1.34
C SER A 94 -13.61 -1.90 1.13
N ASN A 95 -12.89 -2.52 2.07
CA ASN A 95 -11.43 -2.57 2.05
C ASN A 95 -10.90 -3.66 1.11
N VAL A 96 -9.78 -3.38 0.45
CA VAL A 96 -9.01 -4.40 -0.27
C VAL A 96 -8.37 -5.31 0.77
N LYS A 97 -8.57 -6.62 0.64
CA LYS A 97 -7.93 -7.64 1.47
C LYS A 97 -6.72 -8.21 0.74
N VAL A 98 -5.59 -8.31 1.42
CA VAL A 98 -4.35 -8.88 0.90
C VAL A 98 -3.84 -9.93 1.88
N ASP A 99 -3.64 -11.14 1.39
CA ASP A 99 -2.99 -12.20 2.14
C ASP A 99 -1.54 -12.33 1.66
N VAL A 100 -0.61 -12.19 2.61
CA VAL A 100 0.83 -12.35 2.38
C VAL A 100 1.27 -13.66 3.00
N ALA A 101 1.80 -14.58 2.18
CA ALA A 101 2.10 -15.93 2.63
C ALA A 101 3.46 -16.05 3.34
N LYS A 102 4.42 -15.18 2.99
CA LYS A 102 5.78 -15.22 3.55
C LYS A 102 6.23 -13.86 4.08
N ASP A 103 7.07 -13.92 5.09
CA ASP A 103 7.83 -12.77 5.58
C ASP A 103 8.78 -12.24 4.50
N GLY A 104 8.93 -10.91 4.46
CA GLY A 104 9.85 -10.25 3.53
C GLY A 104 9.27 -10.05 2.13
N SER A 105 7.98 -10.31 1.94
CA SER A 105 7.31 -10.15 0.65
C SER A 105 7.13 -8.67 0.31
N THR A 106 7.00 -8.39 -0.99
CA THR A 106 6.72 -7.04 -1.50
C THR A 106 5.29 -7.00 -2.03
N VAL A 107 4.49 -6.05 -1.54
CA VAL A 107 3.15 -5.78 -2.05
C VAL A 107 3.22 -4.53 -2.91
N THR A 108 3.03 -4.70 -4.21
CA THR A 108 2.90 -3.59 -5.17
C THR A 108 1.44 -3.22 -5.27
N VAL A 109 1.13 -1.96 -4.99
CA VAL A 109 -0.21 -1.38 -5.17
C VAL A 109 -0.18 -0.46 -6.39
N THR A 110 -1.17 -0.60 -7.26
CA THR A 110 -1.33 0.22 -8.47
C THR A 110 -2.74 0.79 -8.52
N PHE A 111 -2.88 2.01 -9.00
CA PHE A 111 -4.14 2.70 -9.18
C PHE A 111 -4.18 3.37 -10.55
N ASP A 112 -5.24 3.13 -11.32
CA ASP A 112 -5.38 3.60 -12.70
C ASP A 112 -6.25 4.87 -12.85
N GLY A 113 -6.76 5.41 -11.73
CA GLY A 113 -7.72 6.52 -11.73
C GLY A 113 -9.17 6.08 -11.44
N GLU A 114 -9.48 4.79 -11.60
CA GLU A 114 -10.81 4.24 -11.35
C GLU A 114 -10.78 3.11 -10.32
N LYS A 115 -9.79 2.21 -10.39
CA LYS A 115 -9.72 0.96 -9.64
C LYS A 115 -8.31 0.71 -9.12
N VAL A 116 -8.26 0.01 -7.99
CA VAL A 116 -7.01 -0.44 -7.38
C VAL A 116 -6.68 -1.85 -7.87
N ALA A 117 -5.43 -2.07 -8.23
CA ALA A 117 -4.85 -3.39 -8.42
C ALA A 117 -3.74 -3.60 -7.39
N TYR A 118 -3.50 -4.85 -6.99
CA TYR A 118 -2.36 -5.20 -6.15
C TYR A 118 -1.70 -6.50 -6.61
N ALA A 119 -0.41 -6.62 -6.38
CA ALA A 119 0.36 -7.82 -6.64
C ALA A 119 1.25 -8.13 -5.44
N VAL A 120 1.22 -9.38 -4.97
CA VAL A 120 2.11 -9.86 -3.91
C VAL A 120 3.26 -10.61 -4.57
N LYS A 121 4.45 -10.01 -4.52
CA LYS A 121 5.68 -10.70 -4.86
C LYS A 121 6.23 -11.37 -3.60
N GLU A 122 6.00 -12.68 -3.52
CA GLU A 122 6.51 -13.48 -2.42
C GLU A 122 8.04 -13.42 -2.36
N ALA A 123 8.58 -13.27 -1.16
CA ALA A 123 10.01 -13.44 -0.96
C ALA A 123 10.44 -14.81 -1.49
N SER A 124 11.44 -14.81 -2.40
CA SER A 124 12.14 -16.05 -2.70
C SER A 124 12.79 -16.52 -1.41
N ALA A 125 12.88 -17.83 -1.18
CA ALA A 125 13.68 -18.39 -0.09
C ALA A 125 15.17 -18.09 -0.36
N GLY A 126 15.57 -16.84 -0.17
CA GLY A 126 16.94 -16.42 0.00
C GLY A 126 17.34 -16.77 1.42
N ALA A 127 18.54 -17.33 1.55
CA ALA A 127 19.17 -17.75 2.80
C ALA A 127 18.87 -16.80 4.00
N PRO A 128 18.79 -17.33 5.23
CA PRO A 128 18.52 -16.51 6.41
C PRO A 128 19.43 -15.29 6.44
N ALA A 129 18.84 -14.13 6.71
CA ALA A 129 19.58 -12.90 6.99
C ALA A 129 20.70 -13.22 7.98
N ALA A 130 21.94 -12.95 7.58
CA ALA A 130 23.09 -13.07 8.45
C ALA A 130 22.95 -12.04 9.58
N GLY A 131 22.76 -12.52 10.81
CA GLY A 131 22.59 -11.74 12.04
C GLY A 131 21.20 -11.97 12.62
N ASP A 132 20.99 -12.83 13.62
CA ASP A 132 21.77 -12.96 14.84
C ASP A 132 22.33 -14.36 15.10
N SER A 133 23.53 -14.35 15.68
CA SER A 133 24.26 -15.55 16.10
C SER A 133 23.63 -16.15 17.35
N SER A 134 23.57 -17.48 17.37
CA SER A 134 23.17 -18.38 18.47
C SER A 134 21.71 -18.86 18.38
N VAL A 135 21.51 -20.10 17.92
CA VAL A 135 20.62 -21.15 18.50
C VAL A 135 20.06 -22.13 17.44
N MET A 136 20.02 -21.83 16.13
CA MET A 136 19.32 -22.71 15.16
C MET A 136 20.20 -23.52 14.17
N VAL A 137 21.45 -23.86 14.53
CA VAL A 137 22.32 -24.71 13.68
C VAL A 137 22.16 -26.22 13.95
N TYR A 138 21.48 -26.64 15.02
CA TYR A 138 21.53 -28.06 15.42
C TYR A 138 20.53 -29.00 14.74
N ILE A 139 19.45 -28.52 14.09
CA ILE A 139 18.42 -29.43 13.56
C ILE A 139 18.67 -29.81 12.09
N VAL A 140 19.22 -28.90 11.27
CA VAL A 140 19.37 -29.18 9.83
C VAL A 140 20.58 -30.08 9.52
N ALA A 141 21.64 -30.03 10.33
CA ALA A 141 22.81 -30.90 10.15
C ALA A 141 22.57 -32.36 10.62
N ALA A 142 21.68 -32.57 11.59
CA ALA A 142 21.41 -33.92 12.13
C ALA A 142 20.63 -34.81 11.16
N VAL A 143 19.74 -34.24 10.34
CA VAL A 143 18.94 -35.01 9.38
C VAL A 143 19.77 -35.46 8.18
N ALA A 144 20.71 -34.64 7.70
CA ALA A 144 21.58 -34.99 6.58
C ALA A 144 22.63 -36.08 6.94
N ALA A 145 23.11 -36.09 8.19
CA ALA A 145 24.07 -37.11 8.64
C ALA A 145 23.42 -38.50 8.81
N LEU A 146 22.14 -38.55 9.22
CA LEU A 146 21.45 -39.83 9.40
C LEU A 146 21.20 -40.54 8.04
N SER A 147 20.89 -39.78 6.99
CA SER A 147 20.68 -40.33 5.64
C SER A 147 21.96 -40.89 5.02
N ALA A 148 23.12 -40.28 5.30
CA ALA A 148 24.40 -40.76 4.77
C ALA A 148 24.87 -42.06 5.46
N VAL A 149 24.62 -42.22 6.76
CA VAL A 149 24.99 -43.44 7.50
C VAL A 149 24.16 -44.64 7.04
N VAL A 150 22.86 -44.46 6.77
CA VAL A 150 21.99 -45.54 6.26
C VAL A 150 22.45 -46.02 4.87
N ALA A 151 22.85 -45.10 3.98
CA ALA A 151 23.34 -45.45 2.65
C ALA A 151 24.69 -46.20 2.67
N VAL A 152 25.61 -45.81 3.56
CA VAL A 152 26.91 -46.49 3.71
C VAL A 152 26.77 -47.88 4.33
N VAL A 153 25.87 -48.05 5.31
CA VAL A 153 25.61 -49.37 5.92
C VAL A 153 24.93 -50.33 4.95
N ALA A 154 24.00 -49.83 4.11
CA ALA A 154 23.37 -50.65 3.08
C ALA A 154 24.38 -51.12 2.00
N LYS A 155 25.30 -50.25 1.58
CA LYS A 155 26.31 -50.58 0.56
C LYS A 155 27.33 -51.62 1.04
N ARG A 156 27.71 -51.62 2.32
CA ARG A 156 28.67 -52.60 2.87
C ARG A 156 28.08 -54.01 2.98
N ARG A 157 26.80 -54.15 3.34
CA ARG A 157 26.14 -55.48 3.42
C ARG A 157 25.98 -56.19 2.07
N SER A 158 25.95 -55.45 0.96
CA SER A 158 25.84 -56.03 -0.39
C SER A 158 27.17 -56.51 -0.99
N VAL A 159 28.29 -56.28 -0.32
CA VAL A 159 29.64 -56.70 -0.80
C VAL A 159 30.13 -57.96 -0.07
N GLU A 160 29.48 -58.36 1.02
CA GLU A 160 29.86 -59.52 1.86
C GLU A 160 28.87 -60.70 1.77
N ALA A 161 27.96 -60.71 0.79
CA ALA A 161 27.07 -61.83 0.48
C ALA A 161 27.33 -62.35 -0.94
#